data_AF-A0A519U993-F1
#
_entry.id   AF-A0A519U993-F1
#
_cell.length_a   1.000
_cell.length_b   1.000
_cell.length_c   1.000
_cell.angle_alpha   90.00
_cell.angle_beta   90.00
_cell.angle_gamma   90.00
#
_symmetry.space_group_name_H-M   'P 1'
#
loop_
_entity.id
_entity.type
_entity.pdbx_description
1 polymer ?
#
loop_
_entity_poly.entity_id
_entity_poly.type
_entity_poly.pdbx_seq_one_letter_code
_entity_poly.pdbx_strand_id
1 'polypeptide(L)'
;MFADKILLITGGTGSFGNAVLERFLHTDIKEIRIFSRDEKKQDDMRNALNNEKLKFYIGDVRDYNSVERAMRGVDYVFHAAALKQVPSCEFFPLEATKTNVFGTQHVIDAAVAHKVSKVICLSTDKAAYPINAMGISKALMEKVAIAASRNIIGDTTVCLTRYGNVMASRGSVIPLFLKQIKEGKTLTITDPNMTRFLMSLEEAVELVLFAFNNGKQGDLFVNKAPAGKIGDLATALKEMFHGDNEVKVIGTRHGEKLYETLCTREEMQKAEDMGNFYRIPADNRDLNYSQYFSEGTIETAKVEDYHSHNTQQLDVEQMKTLLSKQPYVKAALNGTLIIE
;
A
#
# COMPACT_ATOMS: atom_id res chain seq x y z
N MET A 1 16.83 -6.67 18.71
CA MET A 1 16.92 -6.76 17.23
C MET A 1 17.09 -5.39 16.62
N PHE A 2 16.41 -4.37 17.17
CA PHE A 2 16.45 -3.00 16.68
C PHE A 2 17.32 -2.07 17.56
N ALA A 3 17.96 -2.60 18.61
CA ALA A 3 18.94 -1.85 19.40
C ALA A 3 19.96 -1.14 18.49
N ASP A 4 20.15 0.15 18.75
CA ASP A 4 21.00 1.06 17.98
C ASP A 4 20.59 1.31 16.52
N LYS A 5 19.44 0.80 16.08
CA LYS A 5 18.95 0.95 14.71
C LYS A 5 18.09 2.19 14.51
N ILE A 6 18.20 2.76 13.32
CA ILE A 6 17.43 3.93 12.88
C ILE A 6 16.51 3.53 11.72
N LEU A 7 15.19 3.74 11.90
CA LEU A 7 14.18 3.55 10.86
C LEU A 7 13.76 4.90 10.26
N LEU A 8 13.79 5.02 8.94
CA LEU A 8 13.23 6.15 8.21
C LEU A 8 11.89 5.77 7.56
N ILE A 9 10.85 6.57 7.80
CA ILE A 9 9.54 6.42 7.18
C ILE A 9 9.25 7.65 6.32
N THR A 10 9.42 7.52 5.00
CA THR A 10 8.98 8.58 4.07
C THR A 10 7.46 8.53 3.91
N GLY A 11 6.82 9.69 3.86
CA GLY A 11 5.35 9.75 3.98
C GLY A 11 4.87 9.36 5.38
N GLY A 12 5.73 9.47 6.39
CA GLY A 12 5.49 8.95 7.74
C GLY A 12 4.32 9.58 8.49
N THR A 13 3.83 10.76 8.05
CA THR A 13 2.61 11.39 8.61
C THR A 13 1.31 10.80 8.06
N GLY A 14 1.37 9.89 7.09
CA GLY A 14 0.20 9.19 6.55
C GLY A 14 -0.33 8.10 7.48
N SER A 15 -1.49 7.53 7.14
CA SER A 15 -2.11 6.45 7.94
C SER A 15 -1.21 5.23 8.11
N PHE A 16 -0.48 4.84 7.06
CA PHE A 16 0.47 3.73 7.14
C PHE A 16 1.62 4.03 8.11
N GLY A 17 2.21 5.23 8.04
CA GLY A 17 3.28 5.63 8.96
C GLY A 17 2.83 5.61 10.42
N ASN A 18 1.63 6.10 10.71
CA ASN A 18 1.05 6.02 12.06
C ASN A 18 0.88 4.56 12.54
N ALA A 19 0.36 3.66 11.68
CA ALA A 19 0.20 2.26 12.05
C ALA A 19 1.54 1.53 12.25
N VAL A 20 2.58 1.90 11.50
CA VAL A 20 3.94 1.41 11.75
C VAL A 20 4.44 1.90 13.11
N LEU A 21 4.18 3.16 13.48
CA LEU A 21 4.61 3.70 14.78
C LEU A 21 4.04 2.91 15.96
N GLU A 22 2.77 2.49 15.89
CA GLU A 22 2.16 1.63 16.91
C GLU A 22 2.93 0.31 17.11
N ARG A 23 3.61 -0.21 16.08
CA ARG A 23 4.44 -1.41 16.19
C ARG A 23 5.85 -1.11 16.69
N PHE A 24 6.48 -0.07 16.17
CA PHE A 24 7.91 0.19 16.42
C PHE A 24 8.20 0.98 17.70
N LEU A 25 7.25 1.76 18.22
CA LEU A 25 7.48 2.53 19.45
C LEU A 25 7.73 1.63 20.67
N HIS A 26 7.16 0.42 20.67
CA HIS A 26 7.28 -0.56 21.73
C HIS A 26 8.49 -1.51 21.59
N THR A 27 9.36 -1.30 20.59
CA THR A 27 10.57 -2.12 20.39
C THR A 27 11.83 -1.46 20.98
N ASP A 28 12.97 -2.13 20.89
CA ASP A 28 14.30 -1.63 21.27
C ASP A 28 14.91 -0.64 20.24
N ILE A 29 14.13 -0.17 19.26
CA ILE A 29 14.62 0.75 18.24
C ILE A 29 15.10 2.08 18.84
N LYS A 30 16.27 2.54 18.38
CA LYS A 30 16.91 3.76 18.88
C LYS A 30 16.21 5.02 18.37
N GLU A 31 15.90 5.07 17.08
CA GLU A 31 15.35 6.26 16.45
C GLU A 31 14.40 5.92 15.31
N ILE A 32 13.29 6.64 15.22
CA ILE A 32 12.35 6.60 14.10
C ILE A 32 12.24 8.00 13.51
N ARG A 33 12.64 8.14 12.24
CA ARG A 33 12.58 9.38 11.48
C ARG A 33 11.30 9.46 10.68
N ILE A 34 10.48 10.46 10.98
CA ILE A 34 9.28 10.80 10.23
C ILE A 34 9.65 11.83 9.18
N PHE A 35 9.64 11.41 7.91
CA PHE A 35 10.00 12.27 6.79
C PHE A 35 8.77 12.61 5.94
N SER A 36 8.41 13.89 5.92
CA SER A 36 7.32 14.41 5.09
C SER A 36 7.43 15.94 4.92
N ARG A 37 6.53 16.51 4.13
CA ARG A 37 6.47 17.95 3.83
C ARG A 37 5.52 18.72 4.76
N ASP A 38 4.69 17.99 5.50
CA ASP A 38 3.54 18.56 6.22
C ASP A 38 3.93 18.84 7.67
N GLU A 39 4.45 20.03 7.92
CA GLU A 39 4.92 20.47 9.24
C GLU A 39 3.83 20.41 10.31
N LYS A 40 2.58 20.70 9.94
CA LYS A 40 1.43 20.64 10.86
C LYS A 40 1.20 19.21 11.33
N LYS A 41 1.10 18.25 10.41
CA LYS A 41 0.92 16.83 10.79
C LYS A 41 2.11 16.29 11.60
N GLN A 42 3.31 16.77 11.33
CA GLN A 42 4.48 16.41 12.13
C GLN A 42 4.38 16.97 13.55
N ASP A 43 3.97 18.22 13.71
CA ASP A 43 3.77 18.84 15.03
C ASP A 43 2.63 18.17 15.82
N ASP A 44 1.48 17.93 15.17
CA ASP A 44 0.35 17.22 15.75
C ASP A 44 0.81 15.83 16.28
N MET A 45 1.56 15.08 15.46
CA MET A 45 2.11 13.77 15.82
C MET A 45 3.14 13.86 16.95
N ARG A 46 4.01 14.87 16.92
CA ARG A 46 5.03 15.12 17.95
C ARG A 46 4.38 15.35 19.31
N ASN A 47 3.38 16.22 19.36
CA ASN A 47 2.68 16.57 20.59
C ASN A 47 1.82 15.40 21.10
N ALA A 48 1.14 14.68 20.21
CA ALA A 48 0.30 13.55 20.59
C ALA A 48 1.09 12.36 21.15
N LEU A 49 2.24 12.03 20.55
CA LEU A 49 3.03 10.85 20.94
C LEU A 49 4.09 11.15 22.00
N ASN A 50 4.60 12.39 22.04
CA ASN A 50 5.61 12.87 23.00
C ASN A 50 6.69 11.82 23.36
N ASN A 51 7.33 11.26 22.34
CA ASN A 51 8.27 10.15 22.49
C ASN A 51 9.65 10.51 21.94
N GLU A 52 10.69 10.33 22.76
CA GLU A 52 12.06 10.72 22.44
C GLU A 52 12.68 9.99 21.23
N LYS A 53 12.17 8.79 20.91
CA LYS A 53 12.59 8.00 19.74
C LYS A 53 12.20 8.67 18.43
N LEU A 54 11.18 9.53 18.41
CA LEU A 54 10.67 10.16 17.20
C LEU A 54 11.49 11.40 16.85
N LYS A 55 11.98 11.44 15.60
CA LYS A 55 12.62 12.62 15.02
C LYS A 55 11.86 13.03 13.76
N PHE A 56 11.60 14.32 13.63
CA PHE A 56 10.76 14.87 12.56
C PHE A 56 11.66 15.60 11.54
N TYR A 57 11.64 15.12 10.30
CA TYR A 57 12.44 15.65 9.20
C TYR A 57 11.51 16.25 8.16
N ILE A 58 11.64 17.56 7.93
CA ILE A 58 10.98 18.23 6.81
C ILE A 58 11.76 17.93 5.54
N GLY A 59 11.05 17.43 4.53
CA GLY A 59 11.65 17.16 3.24
C GLY A 59 10.70 16.60 2.19
N ASP A 60 11.19 16.55 0.95
CA ASP A 60 10.46 16.03 -0.20
C ASP A 60 11.29 14.92 -0.87
N VAL A 61 10.64 13.79 -1.19
CA VAL A 61 11.26 12.69 -1.94
C VAL A 61 11.67 13.13 -3.35
N ARG A 62 11.06 14.19 -3.88
CA ARG A 62 11.40 14.77 -5.17
C ARG A 62 12.75 15.49 -5.19
N ASP A 63 13.33 15.80 -4.03
CA ASP A 63 14.66 16.40 -3.90
C ASP A 63 15.63 15.38 -3.28
N TYR A 64 16.57 14.89 -4.08
CA TYR A 64 17.60 13.95 -3.63
C TYR A 64 18.37 14.47 -2.42
N ASN A 65 18.77 15.75 -2.42
CA ASN A 65 19.53 16.32 -1.30
C ASN A 65 18.69 16.35 -0.01
N SER A 66 17.38 16.55 -0.14
CA SER A 66 16.46 16.46 0.99
C SER A 66 16.40 15.04 1.56
N VAL A 67 16.37 14.03 0.70
CA VAL A 67 16.35 12.63 1.10
C VAL A 67 17.69 12.22 1.73
N GLU A 68 18.81 12.57 1.09
CA GLU A 68 20.18 12.31 1.55
C GLU A 68 20.38 12.74 3.01
N ARG A 69 19.99 13.98 3.35
CA ARG A 69 20.12 14.50 4.72
C ARG A 69 19.38 13.65 5.75
N ALA A 70 18.17 13.18 5.41
CA ALA A 70 17.37 12.33 6.28
C ALA A 70 17.85 10.86 6.33
N MET A 71 18.69 10.45 5.38
CA MET A 71 19.18 9.08 5.23
C MET A 71 20.46 8.79 6.05
N ARG A 72 21.18 9.82 6.50
CA ARG A 72 22.47 9.66 7.20
C ARG A 72 22.34 8.81 8.47
N GLY A 73 23.02 7.66 8.52
CA GLY A 73 22.99 6.72 9.64
C GLY A 73 21.71 5.90 9.76
N VAL A 74 20.83 5.92 8.74
CA VAL A 74 19.63 5.08 8.70
C VAL A 74 20.01 3.62 8.41
N ASP A 75 19.39 2.68 9.12
CA ASP A 75 19.55 1.24 8.86
C ASP A 75 18.43 0.70 7.99
N TYR A 76 17.20 1.20 8.17
CA TYR A 76 16.00 0.68 7.53
C TYR A 76 15.13 1.80 6.96
N VAL A 77 14.51 1.57 5.80
CA VAL A 77 13.60 2.52 5.17
C VAL A 77 12.27 1.85 4.85
N PHE A 78 11.18 2.44 5.30
CA PHE A 78 9.84 2.17 4.77
C PHE A 78 9.42 3.34 3.88
N HIS A 79 9.33 3.07 2.58
CA HIS A 79 9.01 4.07 1.58
C HIS A 79 7.51 4.12 1.28
N ALA A 80 6.79 4.97 2.05
CA ALA A 80 5.33 5.14 1.95
C ALA A 80 4.91 6.48 1.33
N ALA A 81 5.86 7.34 0.96
CA ALA A 81 5.56 8.61 0.28
C ALA A 81 4.99 8.34 -1.12
N ALA A 82 3.79 8.85 -1.41
CA ALA A 82 3.15 8.69 -2.71
C ALA A 82 2.06 9.73 -2.97
N LEU A 83 1.84 10.05 -4.24
CA LEU A 83 0.57 10.59 -4.72
C LEU A 83 -0.34 9.40 -5.05
N LYS A 84 -1.44 9.23 -4.30
CA LYS A 84 -2.24 7.99 -4.34
C LYS A 84 -3.72 8.17 -4.69
N GLN A 85 -4.18 9.40 -4.93
CA GLN A 85 -5.56 9.67 -5.30
C GLN A 85 -5.71 9.56 -6.81
N VAL A 86 -6.56 8.64 -7.28
CA VAL A 86 -6.76 8.38 -8.72
C VAL A 86 -7.07 9.67 -9.50
N PRO A 87 -8.07 10.51 -9.12
CA PRO A 87 -8.38 11.70 -9.91
C PRO A 87 -7.22 12.70 -9.97
N SER A 88 -6.54 12.93 -8.85
CA SER A 88 -5.40 13.85 -8.80
C SER A 88 -4.24 13.37 -9.69
N CYS A 89 -3.94 12.07 -9.70
CA CYS A 89 -2.93 11.53 -10.58
C CYS A 89 -3.35 11.57 -12.05
N GLU A 90 -4.64 11.39 -12.37
CA GLU A 90 -5.15 11.45 -13.73
C GLU A 90 -5.04 12.86 -14.33
N PHE A 91 -5.36 13.89 -13.53
CA PHE A 91 -5.24 15.28 -13.96
C PHE A 91 -3.80 15.81 -13.91
N PHE A 92 -2.95 15.26 -13.03
CA PHE A 92 -1.56 15.67 -12.85
C PHE A 92 -0.59 14.48 -12.94
N PRO A 93 -0.52 13.78 -14.08
CA PRO A 93 0.26 12.54 -14.20
C PRO A 93 1.76 12.77 -14.03
N LEU A 94 2.28 13.92 -14.47
CA LEU A 94 3.68 14.29 -14.24
C LEU A 94 3.99 14.47 -12.75
N GLU A 95 3.03 14.92 -11.95
CA GLU A 95 3.19 15.06 -10.50
C GLU A 95 3.17 13.69 -9.81
N ALA A 96 2.38 12.74 -10.32
CA ALA A 96 2.43 11.35 -9.91
C ALA A 96 3.79 10.72 -10.26
N THR A 97 4.33 10.95 -11.47
CA THR A 97 5.66 10.46 -11.87
C THR A 97 6.78 11.05 -11.01
N LYS A 98 6.78 12.38 -10.77
CA LYS A 98 7.77 13.04 -9.89
C LYS A 98 7.80 12.44 -8.49
N THR A 99 6.63 12.21 -7.88
CA THR A 99 6.57 11.67 -6.52
C THR A 99 6.81 10.18 -6.47
N ASN A 100 6.09 9.41 -7.29
CA ASN A 100 6.02 7.96 -7.19
C ASN A 100 7.15 7.24 -7.92
N VAL A 101 7.78 7.86 -8.92
CA VAL A 101 8.82 7.21 -9.73
C VAL A 101 10.17 7.82 -9.41
N PHE A 102 10.37 9.11 -9.72
CA PHE A 102 11.64 9.79 -9.42
C PHE A 102 11.91 9.88 -7.92
N GLY A 103 10.87 10.15 -7.12
CA GLY A 103 11.01 10.15 -5.66
C GLY A 103 11.45 8.80 -5.09
N THR A 104 10.97 7.69 -5.66
CA THR A 104 11.44 6.35 -5.26
C THR A 104 12.88 6.10 -5.69
N GLN A 105 13.27 6.51 -6.90
CA GLN A 105 14.66 6.42 -7.36
C GLN A 105 15.59 7.18 -6.40
N HIS A 106 15.27 8.42 -6.02
CA HIS A 106 16.07 9.20 -5.07
C HIS A 106 16.21 8.51 -3.71
N VAL A 107 15.13 7.90 -3.20
CA VAL A 107 15.15 7.15 -1.93
C VAL A 107 16.06 5.93 -2.02
N ILE A 108 15.99 5.17 -3.11
CA ILE A 108 16.85 3.99 -3.30
C ILE A 108 18.31 4.43 -3.45
N ASP A 109 18.60 5.43 -4.28
CA ASP A 109 19.97 5.91 -4.51
C ASP A 109 20.61 6.45 -3.23
N ALA A 110 19.86 7.24 -2.45
CA ALA A 110 20.34 7.72 -1.16
C ALA A 110 20.54 6.57 -0.17
N ALA A 111 19.64 5.59 -0.13
CA ALA A 111 19.76 4.44 0.75
C ALA A 111 21.02 3.62 0.43
N VAL A 112 21.31 3.38 -0.84
CA VAL A 112 22.51 2.68 -1.30
C VAL A 112 23.77 3.49 -0.97
N ALA A 113 23.78 4.80 -1.26
CA ALA A 113 24.91 5.68 -0.96
C ALA A 113 25.25 5.73 0.55
N HIS A 114 24.25 5.58 1.41
CA HIS A 114 24.40 5.54 2.86
C HIS A 114 24.44 4.14 3.47
N LYS A 115 24.53 3.09 2.64
CA LYS A 115 24.64 1.68 3.08
C LYS A 115 23.50 1.25 4.01
N VAL A 116 22.30 1.76 3.78
CA VAL A 116 21.07 1.31 4.44
C VAL A 116 20.92 -0.19 4.20
N SER A 117 20.58 -0.97 5.23
CA SER A 117 20.47 -2.42 5.10
C SER A 117 19.22 -2.85 4.31
N LYS A 118 18.05 -2.24 4.56
CA LYS A 118 16.80 -2.61 3.89
C LYS A 118 15.93 -1.42 3.52
N VAL A 119 15.35 -1.45 2.31
CA VAL A 119 14.35 -0.52 1.81
C VAL A 119 13.11 -1.30 1.39
N ILE A 120 11.95 -1.00 1.96
CA ILE A 120 10.67 -1.60 1.57
C ILE A 120 9.81 -0.55 0.86
N CYS A 121 9.56 -0.77 -0.43
CA CYS A 121 8.74 0.10 -1.27
C CYS A 121 7.27 -0.35 -1.27
N LEU A 122 6.36 0.57 -0.96
CA LEU A 122 4.93 0.27 -0.91
C LEU A 122 4.25 0.56 -2.27
N SER A 123 3.59 -0.45 -2.80
CA SER A 123 2.79 -0.43 -4.02
C SER A 123 1.32 -0.81 -3.74
N THR A 124 0.54 -1.00 -4.80
CA THR A 124 -0.92 -1.20 -4.77
C THR A 124 -1.36 -2.17 -5.85
N ASP A 125 -2.44 -2.91 -5.62
CA ASP A 125 -3.11 -3.76 -6.63
C ASP A 125 -3.33 -3.05 -7.99
N LYS A 126 -3.54 -1.73 -7.98
CA LYS A 126 -3.73 -0.93 -9.21
C LYS A 126 -2.49 -0.87 -10.10
N ALA A 127 -1.33 -1.30 -9.60
CA ALA A 127 -0.10 -1.46 -10.38
C ALA A 127 -0.11 -2.71 -11.27
N ALA A 128 -0.91 -3.73 -10.95
CA ALA A 128 -1.08 -4.90 -11.80
C ALA A 128 -2.13 -4.59 -12.89
N TYR A 129 -1.77 -4.76 -14.16
CA TYR A 129 -2.60 -4.35 -15.31
C TYR A 129 -3.20 -2.94 -15.17
N PRO A 130 -2.37 -1.89 -14.96
CA PRO A 130 -2.85 -0.58 -14.56
C PRO A 130 -3.65 0.10 -15.68
N ILE A 131 -4.74 0.80 -15.31
CA ILE A 131 -5.59 1.53 -16.27
C ILE A 131 -5.70 3.04 -15.98
N ASN A 132 -5.19 3.50 -14.84
CA ASN A 132 -5.20 4.90 -14.42
C ASN A 132 -3.77 5.37 -14.11
N ALA A 133 -3.53 6.67 -14.19
CA ALA A 133 -2.21 7.27 -14.02
C ALA A 133 -1.57 6.97 -12.65
N MET A 134 -2.38 6.84 -11.60
CA MET A 134 -1.90 6.44 -10.27
C MET A 134 -1.30 5.03 -10.31
N GLY A 135 -2.07 4.06 -10.81
CA GLY A 135 -1.63 2.67 -10.98
C GLY A 135 -0.44 2.55 -11.92
N ILE A 136 -0.43 3.28 -13.05
CA ILE A 136 0.68 3.30 -14.00
C ILE A 136 1.96 3.81 -13.33
N SER A 137 1.88 4.90 -12.57
CA SER A 137 3.04 5.44 -11.86
C SER A 137 3.59 4.48 -10.81
N LYS A 138 2.73 3.68 -10.16
CA LYS A 138 3.13 2.66 -9.19
C LYS A 138 3.67 1.39 -9.87
N ALA A 139 3.12 0.98 -11.00
CA ALA A 139 3.71 -0.07 -11.82
C ALA A 139 5.12 0.31 -12.29
N LEU A 140 5.30 1.56 -12.71
CA LEU A 140 6.62 2.07 -13.10
C LEU A 140 7.56 2.17 -11.89
N MET A 141 7.08 2.58 -10.72
CA MET A 141 7.83 2.53 -9.46
C MET A 141 8.34 1.12 -9.17
N GLU A 142 7.51 0.08 -9.36
CA GLU A 142 7.93 -1.30 -9.13
C GLU A 142 9.04 -1.72 -10.08
N LYS A 143 8.92 -1.36 -11.37
CA LYS A 143 9.98 -1.62 -12.35
C LYS A 143 11.27 -0.87 -12.01
N VAL A 144 11.19 0.37 -11.53
CA VAL A 144 12.34 1.15 -11.05
C VAL A 144 13.01 0.46 -9.87
N ALA A 145 12.25 0.06 -8.85
CA ALA A 145 12.81 -0.60 -7.67
C ALA A 145 13.44 -1.96 -7.99
N ILE A 146 12.79 -2.77 -8.83
CA ILE A 146 13.34 -4.06 -9.31
C ILE A 146 14.56 -3.84 -10.22
N ALA A 147 14.57 -2.80 -11.07
CA ALA A 147 15.73 -2.49 -11.89
C ALA A 147 16.92 -2.03 -11.06
N ALA A 148 16.68 -1.19 -10.04
CA ALA A 148 17.70 -0.78 -9.11
C ALA A 148 18.26 -1.99 -8.35
N SER A 149 17.39 -2.89 -7.88
CA SER A 149 17.81 -4.08 -7.12
C SER A 149 18.80 -4.99 -7.87
N ARG A 150 18.74 -5.03 -9.21
CA ARG A 150 19.69 -5.77 -10.06
C ARG A 150 21.09 -5.14 -10.13
N ASN A 151 21.19 -3.83 -9.91
CA ASN A 151 22.42 -3.06 -10.11
C ASN A 151 23.08 -2.62 -8.79
N ILE A 152 22.45 -2.89 -7.64
CA ILE A 152 23.02 -2.53 -6.33
C ILE A 152 24.23 -3.41 -6.04
N ILE A 153 25.38 -2.74 -5.91
CA ILE A 153 26.62 -3.33 -5.41
C ILE A 153 26.70 -3.01 -3.91
N GLY A 154 26.59 -4.03 -3.06
CA GLY A 154 26.65 -3.90 -1.61
C GLY A 154 25.48 -4.56 -0.89
N ASP A 155 25.31 -4.24 0.39
CA ASP A 155 24.41 -4.97 1.29
C ASP A 155 22.97 -4.41 1.34
N THR A 156 22.69 -3.32 0.62
CA THR A 156 21.34 -2.72 0.59
C THR A 156 20.36 -3.63 -0.14
N THR A 157 19.38 -4.14 0.60
CA THR A 157 18.27 -4.94 0.05
C THR A 157 17.06 -4.05 -0.21
N VAL A 158 16.57 -4.02 -1.44
CA VAL A 158 15.34 -3.35 -1.87
C VAL A 158 14.27 -4.42 -2.10
N CYS A 159 13.17 -4.34 -1.37
CA CYS A 159 11.99 -5.20 -1.56
C CYS A 159 10.76 -4.34 -1.82
N LEU A 160 9.71 -4.97 -2.32
CA LEU A 160 8.45 -4.35 -2.62
C LEU A 160 7.32 -5.07 -1.89
N THR A 161 6.28 -4.33 -1.55
CA THR A 161 4.99 -4.88 -1.13
C THR A 161 3.88 -4.35 -2.01
N ARG A 162 2.93 -5.20 -2.39
CA ARG A 162 1.73 -4.81 -3.12
C ARG A 162 0.52 -5.36 -2.40
N TYR A 163 -0.44 -4.49 -2.13
CA TYR A 163 -1.66 -4.83 -1.41
C TYR A 163 -2.86 -4.07 -1.95
N GLY A 164 -4.06 -4.56 -1.61
CA GLY A 164 -5.32 -3.97 -2.03
C GLY A 164 -5.71 -2.70 -1.25
N ASN A 165 -6.93 -2.24 -1.47
CA ASN A 165 -7.47 -1.12 -0.71
C ASN A 165 -7.53 -1.45 0.80
N VAL A 166 -6.94 -0.57 1.62
CA VAL A 166 -7.10 -0.64 3.08
C VAL A 166 -8.50 -0.16 3.46
N MET A 167 -9.25 -1.01 4.16
CA MET A 167 -10.58 -0.75 4.67
C MET A 167 -10.58 0.47 5.58
N ALA A 168 -11.65 1.27 5.48
CA ALA A 168 -11.86 2.49 6.23
C ALA A 168 -10.74 3.56 6.11
N SER A 169 -9.89 3.47 5.09
CA SER A 169 -8.89 4.51 4.84
C SER A 169 -9.54 5.84 4.42
N ARG A 170 -8.89 6.97 4.74
CA ARG A 170 -9.40 8.31 4.43
C ARG A 170 -9.72 8.47 2.94
N GLY A 171 -10.96 8.89 2.63
CA GLY A 171 -11.45 9.09 1.26
C GLY A 171 -11.86 7.81 0.53
N SER A 172 -11.92 6.67 1.22
CA SER A 172 -12.41 5.40 0.65
C SER A 172 -13.93 5.27 0.73
N VAL A 173 -14.46 4.18 0.16
CA VAL A 173 -15.90 3.93 0.07
C VAL A 173 -16.58 3.66 1.42
N ILE A 174 -15.88 3.04 2.39
CA ILE A 174 -16.46 2.73 3.70
C ILE A 174 -16.80 4.01 4.49
N PRO A 175 -15.88 4.99 4.66
CA PRO A 175 -16.22 6.27 5.26
C PRO A 175 -17.31 7.04 4.51
N LEU A 176 -17.31 6.96 3.17
CA LEU A 176 -18.34 7.61 2.35
C LEU A 176 -19.73 7.04 2.63
N PHE A 177 -19.88 5.71 2.59
CA PHE A 177 -21.16 5.06 2.87
C PHE A 177 -21.62 5.29 4.30
N LEU A 178 -20.73 5.22 5.28
CA LEU A 178 -21.07 5.54 6.67
C LEU A 178 -21.54 6.99 6.86
N LYS A 179 -20.92 7.94 6.16
CA LYS A 179 -21.37 9.34 6.14
C LYS A 179 -22.74 9.48 5.49
N GLN A 180 -22.95 8.86 4.32
CA GLN A 180 -24.24 8.87 3.62
C GLN A 180 -25.35 8.25 4.49
N ILE A 181 -25.08 7.12 5.16
CA ILE A 181 -26.02 6.47 6.07
C ILE A 181 -26.43 7.41 7.20
N LYS A 182 -25.45 7.96 7.92
CA LYS A 182 -25.70 8.84 9.07
C LYS A 182 -26.37 10.15 8.70
N GLU A 183 -26.12 10.67 7.51
CA GLU A 183 -26.75 11.89 6.99
C GLU A 183 -28.11 11.63 6.31
N GLY A 184 -28.59 10.38 6.27
CA GLY A 184 -29.84 10.04 5.59
C GLY A 184 -29.80 10.23 4.06
N LYS A 185 -28.60 10.26 3.46
CA LYS A 185 -28.40 10.46 2.02
C LYS A 185 -28.43 9.14 1.26
N THR A 186 -28.73 9.21 -0.04
CA THR A 186 -28.64 8.08 -0.98
C THR A 186 -27.21 7.53 -1.03
N LEU A 187 -27.06 6.21 -0.91
CA LEU A 187 -25.78 5.53 -1.14
C LEU A 187 -25.53 5.43 -2.63
N THR A 188 -24.37 5.92 -3.07
CA THR A 188 -23.97 5.93 -4.48
C THR A 188 -23.04 4.75 -4.76
N ILE A 189 -23.57 3.70 -5.38
CA ILE A 189 -22.79 2.53 -5.81
C ILE A 189 -22.43 2.68 -7.28
N THR A 190 -21.18 2.43 -7.64
CA THR A 190 -20.75 2.46 -9.04
C THR A 190 -21.30 1.27 -9.82
N ASP A 191 -20.76 0.09 -9.55
CA ASP A 191 -21.25 -1.20 -10.02
C ASP A 191 -21.30 -2.17 -8.83
N PRO A 192 -22.48 -2.71 -8.47
CA PRO A 192 -22.62 -3.61 -7.34
C PRO A 192 -21.82 -4.91 -7.48
N ASN A 193 -21.48 -5.32 -8.70
CA ASN A 193 -20.72 -6.53 -8.99
C ASN A 193 -19.20 -6.33 -8.96
N MET A 194 -18.72 -5.08 -8.80
CA MET A 194 -17.30 -4.85 -8.58
C MET A 194 -16.83 -5.57 -7.34
N THR A 195 -15.69 -6.25 -7.42
CA THR A 195 -15.06 -6.84 -6.23
C THR A 195 -13.78 -6.10 -5.89
N ARG A 196 -13.49 -5.98 -4.60
CA ARG A 196 -12.23 -5.43 -4.07
C ARG A 196 -11.70 -6.35 -2.99
N PHE A 197 -10.38 -6.50 -2.92
CA PHE A 197 -9.74 -7.13 -1.78
C PHE A 197 -10.05 -6.33 -0.51
N LEU A 198 -10.35 -7.04 0.57
CA LEU A 198 -10.70 -6.47 1.86
C LEU A 198 -9.53 -6.70 2.81
N MET A 199 -8.78 -5.63 3.08
CA MET A 199 -7.60 -5.67 3.94
C MET A 199 -7.67 -4.56 4.99
N SER A 200 -7.33 -4.88 6.23
CA SER A 200 -7.16 -3.94 7.33
C SER A 200 -5.82 -3.21 7.22
N LEU A 201 -5.69 -2.10 7.95
CA LEU A 201 -4.41 -1.39 8.02
C LEU A 201 -3.34 -2.23 8.74
N GLU A 202 -3.77 -3.07 9.69
CA GLU A 202 -2.91 -3.99 10.44
C GLU A 202 -2.29 -5.05 9.52
N GLU A 203 -3.10 -5.70 8.68
CA GLU A 203 -2.62 -6.67 7.68
C GLU A 203 -1.64 -6.03 6.67
N ALA A 204 -1.85 -4.77 6.29
CA ALA A 204 -0.92 -4.05 5.42
C ALA A 204 0.45 -3.80 6.12
N VAL A 205 0.45 -3.52 7.42
CA VAL A 205 1.67 -3.41 8.22
C VAL A 205 2.36 -4.77 8.38
N GLU A 206 1.59 -5.83 8.61
CA GLU A 206 2.11 -7.21 8.69
C GLU A 206 2.80 -7.62 7.39
N LEU A 207 2.24 -7.30 6.22
CA LEU A 207 2.88 -7.53 4.93
C LEU A 207 4.25 -6.83 4.83
N VAL A 208 4.35 -5.56 5.27
CA VAL A 208 5.61 -4.82 5.25
C VAL A 208 6.64 -5.42 6.21
N LEU A 209 6.21 -5.82 7.41
CA LEU A 209 7.07 -6.52 8.37
C LEU A 209 7.52 -7.89 7.86
N PHE A 210 6.63 -8.61 7.18
CA PHE A 210 6.96 -9.90 6.56
C PHE A 210 8.02 -9.73 5.47
N ALA A 211 7.84 -8.76 4.58
CA ALA A 211 8.83 -8.41 3.55
C ALA A 211 10.14 -7.92 4.17
N PHE A 212 10.08 -7.15 5.25
CA PHE A 212 11.26 -6.71 5.99
C PHE A 212 12.08 -7.89 6.54
N ASN A 213 11.43 -8.90 7.10
CA ASN A 213 12.12 -10.07 7.68
C ASN A 213 12.60 -11.06 6.61
N ASN A 214 11.78 -11.35 5.60
CA ASN A 214 11.99 -12.47 4.68
C ASN A 214 12.47 -12.06 3.28
N GLY A 215 12.44 -10.76 2.97
CA GLY A 215 12.70 -10.27 1.63
C GLY A 215 14.18 -10.34 1.24
N LYS A 216 14.38 -10.80 0.01
CA LYS A 216 15.63 -10.74 -0.75
C LYS A 216 15.53 -9.64 -1.81
N GLN A 217 16.67 -9.37 -2.43
CA GLN A 217 16.83 -8.29 -3.40
C GLN A 217 15.82 -8.40 -4.55
N GLY A 218 14.97 -7.38 -4.71
CA GLY A 218 13.97 -7.27 -5.75
C GLY A 218 12.66 -8.05 -5.51
N ASP A 219 12.53 -8.78 -4.40
CA ASP A 219 11.32 -9.54 -4.11
C ASP A 219 10.10 -8.61 -4.00
N LEU A 220 9.00 -9.01 -4.63
CA LEU A 220 7.68 -8.44 -4.41
C LEU A 220 6.85 -9.37 -3.53
N PHE A 221 6.35 -8.85 -2.41
CA PHE A 221 5.44 -9.57 -1.53
C PHE A 221 4.00 -9.09 -1.69
N VAL A 222 3.08 -10.05 -1.73
CA VAL A 222 1.65 -9.82 -1.89
C VAL A 222 0.92 -10.57 -0.78
N ASN A 223 -0.03 -9.93 -0.11
CA ASN A 223 -0.90 -10.61 0.84
C ASN A 223 -1.96 -11.45 0.09
N LYS A 224 -2.32 -12.60 0.65
CA LYS A 224 -3.58 -13.26 0.29
C LYS A 224 -4.68 -12.62 1.13
N ALA A 225 -5.71 -12.09 0.46
CA ALA A 225 -6.84 -11.48 1.13
C ALA A 225 -8.16 -11.98 0.52
N PRO A 226 -9.22 -12.08 1.33
CA PRO A 226 -10.54 -12.26 0.78
C PRO A 226 -10.99 -10.99 0.03
N ALA A 227 -12.04 -11.12 -0.76
CA ALA A 227 -12.65 -10.00 -1.46
C ALA A 227 -14.15 -9.96 -1.20
N GLY A 228 -14.76 -8.83 -1.54
CA GLY A 228 -16.20 -8.65 -1.44
C GLY A 228 -16.74 -7.79 -2.56
N LYS A 229 -18.00 -8.03 -2.94
CA LYS A 229 -18.74 -7.18 -3.85
C LYS A 229 -19.07 -5.83 -3.21
N ILE A 230 -19.06 -4.76 -3.99
CA ILE A 230 -19.45 -3.43 -3.50
C ILE A 230 -20.93 -3.39 -3.09
N GLY A 231 -21.80 -4.16 -3.77
CA GLY A 231 -23.20 -4.31 -3.37
C GLY A 231 -23.34 -4.89 -1.96
N ASP A 232 -22.67 -6.02 -1.70
CA ASP A 232 -22.70 -6.69 -0.40
C ASP A 232 -22.08 -5.84 0.71
N LEU A 233 -21.03 -5.07 0.40
CA LEU A 233 -20.45 -4.09 1.32
C LEU A 233 -21.46 -3.01 1.72
N ALA A 234 -22.22 -2.47 0.75
CA ALA A 234 -23.25 -1.47 1.02
C ALA A 234 -24.37 -2.07 1.89
N THR A 235 -24.82 -3.28 1.58
CA THR A 235 -25.84 -4.01 2.36
C THR A 235 -25.35 -4.27 3.79
N ALA A 236 -24.13 -4.78 3.97
CA ALA A 236 -23.54 -5.02 5.28
C ALA A 236 -23.50 -3.74 6.14
N LEU A 237 -23.06 -2.61 5.58
CA LEU A 237 -23.03 -1.34 6.29
C LEU A 237 -24.43 -0.81 6.61
N LYS A 238 -25.40 -0.91 5.70
CA LYS A 238 -26.79 -0.53 5.98
C LYS A 238 -27.37 -1.32 7.14
N GLU A 239 -27.20 -2.63 7.13
CA GLU A 239 -27.72 -3.52 8.17
C GLU A 239 -27.05 -3.28 9.53
N MET A 240 -25.72 -3.09 9.56
CA MET A 240 -24.98 -2.78 10.80
C MET A 240 -25.39 -1.46 11.46
N PHE A 241 -25.84 -0.48 10.67
CA PHE A 241 -26.19 0.86 11.15
C PHE A 241 -27.70 1.12 11.12
N HIS A 242 -28.51 0.08 10.89
CA HIS A 242 -29.97 0.17 10.77
C HIS A 242 -30.43 1.28 9.79
N GLY A 243 -29.67 1.45 8.70
CA GLY A 243 -29.93 2.47 7.68
C GLY A 243 -30.92 2.01 6.62
N ASP A 244 -31.98 2.79 6.37
CA ASP A 244 -32.96 2.59 5.28
C ASP A 244 -32.67 3.47 4.05
N ASN A 245 -31.41 3.90 3.89
CA ASN A 245 -31.01 4.79 2.81
C ASN A 245 -31.27 4.16 1.43
N GLU A 246 -31.80 4.95 0.49
CA GLU A 246 -31.89 4.56 -0.91
C GLU A 246 -30.50 4.21 -1.45
N VAL A 247 -30.41 3.16 -2.28
CA VAL A 247 -29.18 2.80 -3.00
C VAL A 247 -29.37 3.14 -4.47
N LYS A 248 -28.52 4.02 -4.99
CA LYS A 248 -28.52 4.42 -6.40
C LYS A 248 -27.26 3.91 -7.09
N VAL A 249 -27.46 3.15 -8.17
CA VAL A 249 -26.38 2.74 -9.08
C VAL A 249 -26.06 3.92 -10.01
N ILE A 250 -24.84 4.44 -9.92
CA ILE A 250 -24.37 5.59 -10.71
C ILE A 250 -23.51 5.18 -11.91
N GLY A 251 -23.21 3.88 -12.06
CA GLY A 251 -22.35 3.34 -13.09
C GLY A 251 -20.86 3.41 -12.74
N THR A 252 -20.06 2.65 -13.49
CA THR A 252 -18.59 2.61 -13.35
C THR A 252 -17.99 3.98 -13.65
N ARG A 253 -17.19 4.51 -12.72
CA ARG A 253 -16.45 5.78 -12.94
C ARG A 253 -15.22 5.54 -13.80
N HIS A 254 -14.71 6.60 -14.41
CA HIS A 254 -13.46 6.55 -15.16
C HIS A 254 -12.29 6.06 -14.28
N GLY A 255 -11.43 5.22 -14.86
CA GLY A 255 -10.22 4.71 -14.20
C GLY A 255 -10.45 3.59 -13.18
N GLU A 256 -11.66 3.00 -13.11
CA GLU A 256 -11.97 1.87 -12.24
C GLU A 256 -12.10 0.56 -13.02
N LYS A 257 -11.65 -0.54 -12.40
CA LYS A 257 -11.83 -1.90 -12.93
C LYS A 257 -13.01 -2.60 -12.27
N LEU A 258 -13.55 -3.61 -12.96
CA LEU A 258 -14.51 -4.53 -12.36
C LEU A 258 -13.90 -5.26 -11.15
N TYR A 259 -12.65 -5.70 -11.28
CA TYR A 259 -11.88 -6.34 -10.22
C TYR A 259 -10.44 -5.86 -10.21
N GLU A 260 -9.79 -6.02 -9.07
CA GLU A 260 -8.37 -5.69 -8.92
C GLU A 260 -7.54 -6.97 -8.99
N THR A 261 -6.38 -6.88 -9.61
CA THR A 261 -5.41 -7.97 -9.71
C THR A 261 -4.30 -7.70 -8.69
N LEU A 262 -3.91 -8.70 -7.91
CA LEU A 262 -2.77 -8.60 -6.98
C LEU A 262 -1.50 -9.20 -7.59
N CYS A 263 -1.62 -10.32 -8.31
CA CYS A 263 -0.53 -10.91 -9.06
C CYS A 263 -0.98 -11.17 -10.50
N THR A 264 -0.27 -10.59 -11.46
CA THR A 264 -0.45 -10.90 -12.88
C THR A 264 -0.10 -12.37 -13.16
N ARG A 265 -0.49 -12.85 -14.35
CA ARG A 265 -0.22 -14.24 -14.76
C ARG A 265 1.27 -14.57 -14.78
N GLU A 266 2.10 -13.65 -15.26
CA GLU A 266 3.57 -13.80 -15.28
C GLU A 266 4.14 -13.87 -13.85
N GLU A 267 3.63 -13.01 -12.95
CA GLU A 267 4.04 -13.01 -11.56
C GLU A 267 3.65 -14.31 -10.85
N MET A 268 2.44 -14.83 -11.11
CA MET A 268 1.97 -16.09 -10.54
C MET A 268 2.77 -17.30 -10.99
N GLN A 269 3.33 -17.31 -12.20
CA GLN A 269 4.16 -18.42 -12.67
C GLN A 269 5.43 -18.63 -11.85
N LYS A 270 5.94 -17.58 -11.23
CA LYS A 270 7.14 -17.61 -10.38
C LYS A 270 6.82 -17.35 -8.91
N ALA A 271 5.54 -17.21 -8.56
CA ALA A 271 5.14 -16.93 -7.19
C ALA A 271 5.43 -18.14 -6.31
N GLU A 272 6.07 -17.89 -5.17
CA GLU A 272 6.27 -18.85 -4.11
C GLU A 272 5.20 -18.65 -3.03
N ASP A 273 4.50 -19.72 -2.67
CA ASP A 273 3.51 -19.70 -1.59
C ASP A 273 4.22 -19.72 -0.23
N MET A 274 4.04 -18.65 0.54
CA MET A 274 4.60 -18.49 1.90
C MET A 274 3.52 -18.50 2.98
N GLY A 275 2.42 -19.23 2.75
CA GLY A 275 1.28 -19.30 3.66
C GLY A 275 0.29 -18.16 3.41
N ASN A 276 0.35 -17.10 4.21
CA ASN A 276 -0.53 -15.93 4.07
C ASN A 276 -0.07 -14.95 2.97
N PHE A 277 1.10 -15.19 2.39
CA PHE A 277 1.74 -14.30 1.42
C PHE A 277 2.19 -15.06 0.19
N TYR A 278 2.23 -14.38 -0.95
CA TYR A 278 3.02 -14.78 -2.11
C TYR A 278 4.31 -13.97 -2.16
N ARG A 279 5.43 -14.64 -2.47
CA ARG A 279 6.69 -14.00 -2.85
C ARG A 279 6.89 -14.14 -4.35
N ILE A 280 7.03 -13.02 -5.04
CA ILE A 280 7.32 -12.96 -6.46
C ILE A 280 8.80 -12.55 -6.57
N PRO A 281 9.72 -13.49 -6.81
CA PRO A 281 11.13 -13.16 -6.94
C PRO A 281 11.37 -12.30 -8.18
N ALA A 282 12.25 -11.31 -8.04
CA ALA A 282 12.80 -10.63 -9.19
C ALA A 282 13.61 -11.60 -10.04
N ASP A 283 13.50 -11.47 -11.36
CA ASP A 283 14.50 -12.08 -12.23
C ASP A 283 15.77 -11.24 -12.14
N ASN A 284 16.70 -11.73 -11.32
CA ASN A 284 17.96 -11.08 -10.96
C ASN A 284 19.16 -11.61 -11.78
N ARG A 285 18.93 -12.25 -12.93
CA ARG A 285 20.02 -12.68 -13.81
C ARG A 285 20.62 -11.51 -14.58
N ASP A 286 21.87 -11.68 -15.00
CA ASP A 286 22.85 -10.73 -15.59
C ASP A 286 22.38 -9.89 -16.79
N LEU A 287 21.28 -9.15 -16.67
CA LEU A 287 20.67 -8.38 -17.75
C LEU A 287 20.48 -9.22 -19.03
N ASN A 288 20.17 -10.51 -18.88
CA ASN A 288 20.02 -11.42 -20.01
C ASN A 288 18.73 -11.11 -20.79
N TYR A 289 18.88 -10.72 -22.04
CA TYR A 289 17.78 -10.36 -22.93
C TYR A 289 17.07 -11.59 -23.54
N SER A 290 17.65 -12.80 -23.48
CA SER A 290 17.14 -13.97 -24.22
C SER A 290 15.68 -14.31 -23.87
N GLN A 291 15.25 -14.14 -22.62
CA GLN A 291 13.87 -14.41 -22.21
C GLN A 291 12.83 -13.39 -22.70
N TYR A 292 13.28 -12.25 -23.22
CA TYR A 292 12.40 -11.27 -23.84
C TYR A 292 12.29 -11.46 -25.37
N PHE A 293 13.15 -12.28 -25.98
CA PHE A 293 13.26 -12.40 -27.44
C PHE A 293 13.30 -13.83 -28.00
N SER A 294 14.01 -14.75 -27.35
CA SER A 294 14.37 -16.06 -27.91
C SER A 294 14.04 -17.27 -27.01
N GLU A 295 13.75 -17.06 -25.74
CA GLU A 295 13.36 -18.10 -24.77
C GLU A 295 11.99 -17.76 -24.17
N GLY A 296 11.13 -18.78 -23.98
CA GLY A 296 9.81 -18.60 -23.37
C GLY A 296 9.39 -19.81 -22.54
N THR A 297 8.49 -19.59 -21.59
CA THR A 297 7.95 -20.65 -20.73
C THR A 297 6.69 -21.24 -21.36
N ILE A 298 6.74 -22.53 -21.71
CA ILE A 298 5.66 -23.26 -22.41
C ILE A 298 4.40 -23.41 -21.52
N GLU A 299 4.54 -23.33 -20.19
CA GLU A 299 3.44 -23.55 -19.25
C GLU A 299 2.59 -22.31 -18.92
N THR A 300 2.84 -21.17 -19.59
CA THR A 300 2.14 -19.90 -19.32
C THR A 300 0.61 -19.96 -19.42
N ALA A 301 0.07 -20.90 -20.20
CA ALA A 301 -1.37 -21.05 -20.44
C ALA A 301 -2.16 -21.71 -19.28
N LYS A 302 -1.49 -22.34 -18.29
CA LYS A 302 -2.17 -23.09 -17.20
C LYS A 302 -2.29 -22.31 -15.88
N VAL A 303 -1.64 -21.15 -15.78
CA VAL A 303 -1.61 -20.34 -14.57
C VAL A 303 -2.59 -19.17 -14.74
N GLU A 304 -3.51 -19.02 -13.80
CA GLU A 304 -4.40 -17.85 -13.73
C GLU A 304 -3.72 -16.71 -12.93
N ASP A 305 -4.10 -15.47 -13.20
CA ASP A 305 -3.73 -14.35 -12.36
C ASP A 305 -4.49 -14.40 -11.02
N TYR A 306 -3.93 -13.80 -9.96
CA TYR A 306 -4.59 -13.73 -8.66
C TYR A 306 -5.30 -12.38 -8.55
N HIS A 307 -6.64 -12.42 -8.50
CA HIS A 307 -7.48 -11.22 -8.56
C HIS A 307 -8.71 -11.33 -7.65
N SER A 308 -9.39 -10.21 -7.41
CA SER A 308 -10.46 -10.17 -6.42
C SER A 308 -11.74 -10.94 -6.82
N HIS A 309 -11.82 -11.54 -8.02
CA HIS A 309 -12.92 -12.44 -8.42
C HIS A 309 -12.67 -13.92 -8.10
N ASN A 310 -11.41 -14.39 -8.09
CA ASN A 310 -11.06 -15.81 -7.90
C ASN A 310 -10.48 -16.10 -6.51
N THR A 311 -10.48 -15.12 -5.62
CA THR A 311 -10.22 -15.33 -4.19
C THR A 311 -11.51 -15.64 -3.42
N GLN A 312 -11.38 -15.96 -2.13
CA GLN A 312 -12.52 -16.15 -1.24
C GLN A 312 -13.42 -14.90 -1.27
N GLN A 313 -14.66 -15.08 -1.74
CA GLN A 313 -15.68 -14.04 -1.68
C GLN A 313 -16.37 -14.08 -0.33
N LEU A 314 -16.38 -12.95 0.38
CA LEU A 314 -17.15 -12.80 1.60
C LEU A 314 -18.61 -12.52 1.26
N ASP A 315 -19.51 -13.20 1.97
CA ASP A 315 -20.93 -12.82 1.99
C ASP A 315 -21.16 -11.62 2.93
N VAL A 316 -22.43 -11.16 3.01
CA VAL A 316 -22.82 -10.03 3.85
C VAL A 316 -22.47 -10.24 5.33
N GLU A 317 -22.71 -11.43 5.90
CA GLU A 317 -22.45 -11.71 7.32
C GLU A 317 -20.95 -11.78 7.64
N GLN A 318 -20.17 -12.39 6.75
CA GLN A 318 -18.72 -12.41 6.83
C GLN A 318 -18.13 -11.00 6.69
N MET A 319 -18.69 -10.16 5.82
CA MET A 319 -18.31 -8.75 5.71
C MET A 319 -18.62 -7.98 7.00
N LYS A 320 -19.80 -8.15 7.60
CA LYS A 320 -20.12 -7.51 8.90
C LYS A 320 -19.12 -7.90 9.98
N THR A 321 -18.79 -9.19 10.04
CA THR A 321 -17.80 -9.73 10.99
C THR A 321 -16.43 -9.08 10.77
N LEU A 322 -15.98 -8.92 9.53
CA LEU A 322 -14.71 -8.27 9.22
C LEU A 322 -14.74 -6.75 9.51
N LEU A 323 -15.82 -6.07 9.14
CA LEU A 323 -16.01 -4.63 9.31
C LEU A 323 -16.07 -4.23 10.78
N SER A 324 -16.73 -5.02 11.64
CA SER A 324 -16.82 -4.77 13.08
C SER A 324 -15.46 -4.76 13.81
N LYS A 325 -14.44 -5.41 13.22
CA LYS A 325 -13.06 -5.39 13.74
C LYS A 325 -12.30 -4.12 13.38
N GLN A 326 -12.77 -3.35 12.38
CA GLN A 326 -12.06 -2.14 11.94
C GLN A 326 -12.25 -1.00 12.96
N PRO A 327 -11.17 -0.38 13.47
CA PRO A 327 -11.27 0.66 14.50
C PRO A 327 -12.22 1.81 14.14
N TYR A 328 -12.20 2.25 12.89
CA TYR A 328 -13.07 3.31 12.38
C TYR A 328 -14.57 2.91 12.42
N VAL A 329 -14.90 1.69 12.00
CA VAL A 329 -16.28 1.19 12.00
C VAL A 329 -16.75 0.96 13.43
N LYS A 330 -15.89 0.42 14.30
CA LYS A 330 -16.17 0.24 15.73
C LYS A 330 -16.44 1.58 16.43
N ALA A 331 -15.63 2.61 16.15
CA ALA A 331 -15.88 3.96 16.64
C ALA A 331 -17.21 4.53 16.10
N ALA A 332 -17.53 4.25 14.84
CA ALA A 332 -18.79 4.70 14.24
C ALA A 332 -20.01 4.03 14.88
N LEU A 333 -19.95 2.73 15.18
CA LEU A 333 -20.99 1.96 15.87
C LEU A 333 -21.20 2.45 17.31
N ASN A 334 -20.10 2.78 17.99
CA ASN A 334 -20.14 3.25 19.38
C ASN A 334 -20.52 4.74 19.51
N GLY A 335 -20.78 5.43 18.39
CA GLY A 335 -21.09 6.86 18.39
C GLY A 335 -19.92 7.78 18.76
N THR A 336 -18.69 7.26 18.82
CA THR A 336 -17.49 8.03 19.21
C THR A 336 -16.72 8.60 18.02
N LEU A 337 -17.10 8.21 16.80
CA LEU A 337 -16.49 8.76 15.59
C LEU A 337 -16.98 10.19 15.31
N ILE A 338 -16.06 11.15 15.40
CA ILE A 338 -16.26 12.50 14.86
C ILE A 338 -16.07 12.41 13.34
N ILE A 339 -17.15 12.61 12.59
CA ILE A 339 -17.10 12.67 11.14
C ILE A 339 -16.83 14.12 10.77
N GLU A 340 -15.58 14.43 10.43
CA GLU A 340 -15.22 15.72 9.83
C GLU A 340 -15.74 15.86 8.39
#